data_AF-A0A1Q5Q0F7-F1
#
_entry.id   AF-A0A1Q5Q0F7-F1
#
_cell.length_a   1.000
_cell.length_b   1.000
_cell.length_c   1.000
_cell.angle_alpha   90.00
_cell.angle_beta   90.00
_cell.angle_gamma   90.00
#
_symmetry.space_group_name_H-M   'P 1'
#
loop_
_entity.id
_entity.type
_entity.pdbx_description
1 polymer ?
#
loop_
_entity_poly.entity_id
_entity_poly.type
_entity_poly.pdbx_seq_one_letter_code
_entity_poly.pdbx_strand_id
1 'polypeptide(L)'
;MGAQIVGLIAAGAALVQIALMGFIGYPLARRRPGGMAAFRRSGFMWWLIVLLLVSALGLATVPNVYSWFYPSQHGPVLGRLALGAGAAFVVCLLVELAAERIFFGARDSEQRMAANAKYEGALPLWARSGGAQYALLALVAVLEEFVFRSVALGALLYEWDLPKGIAAGIVAIVFGFSHWYYGFRQITIKLIVGSILVWGALTGGWVASAIAHVALNVSLTAISVRRARKVA
;
A
#
# COMPACT_ATOMS: atom_id res chain seq x y z
N MET A 1 -12.69 -24.00 2.84
CA MET A 1 -12.99 -23.54 1.46
C MET A 1 -13.25 -22.03 1.37
N GLY A 2 -14.13 -21.44 2.19
CA GLY A 2 -14.41 -19.99 2.15
C GLY A 2 -13.16 -19.11 2.33
N ALA A 3 -12.38 -19.34 3.40
CA ALA A 3 -11.17 -18.57 3.68
C ALA A 3 -10.08 -18.69 2.59
N GLN A 4 -9.97 -19.86 1.94
CA GLN A 4 -9.04 -20.08 0.83
C GLN A 4 -9.39 -19.22 -0.40
N ILE A 5 -10.69 -19.15 -0.75
CA ILE A 5 -11.19 -18.31 -1.85
C ILE A 5 -10.97 -16.83 -1.53
N VAL A 6 -11.19 -16.41 -0.28
CA VAL A 6 -10.99 -15.02 0.12
C VAL A 6 -9.51 -14.64 0.15
N GLY A 7 -8.63 -15.56 0.56
CA GLY A 7 -7.18 -15.40 0.40
C GLY A 7 -6.77 -15.18 -1.05
N LEU A 8 -7.31 -15.97 -1.98
CA LEU A 8 -7.11 -15.76 -3.42
C LEU A 8 -7.69 -14.43 -3.90
N ILE A 9 -8.84 -14.01 -3.41
CA ILE A 9 -9.42 -12.71 -3.77
C ILE A 9 -8.55 -11.59 -3.22
N ALA A 10 -8.01 -11.70 -2.01
CA ALA A 10 -7.14 -10.67 -1.42
C ALA A 10 -5.78 -10.58 -2.14
N ALA A 11 -5.16 -11.71 -2.45
CA ALA A 11 -3.94 -11.76 -3.26
C ALA A 11 -4.21 -11.37 -4.74
N GLY A 12 -5.39 -11.74 -5.25
CA GLY A 12 -5.83 -11.45 -6.60
C GLY A 12 -6.43 -10.06 -6.76
N ALA A 13 -6.74 -9.32 -5.69
CA ALA A 13 -7.38 -8.01 -5.74
C ALA A 13 -6.50 -7.01 -6.51
N ALA A 14 -5.18 -7.08 -6.31
CA ALA A 14 -4.25 -6.29 -7.10
C ALA A 14 -4.26 -6.71 -8.57
N LEU A 15 -4.37 -8.01 -8.89
CA LEU A 15 -4.47 -8.49 -10.27
C LEU A 15 -5.78 -8.08 -10.93
N VAL A 16 -6.89 -8.12 -10.21
CA VAL A 16 -8.21 -7.65 -10.66
C VAL A 16 -8.18 -6.13 -10.86
N GLN A 17 -7.55 -5.37 -9.96
CA GLN A 17 -7.36 -3.94 -10.12
C GLN A 17 -6.45 -3.63 -11.33
N ILE A 18 -5.33 -4.32 -11.49
CA ILE A 18 -4.45 -4.20 -12.66
C ILE A 18 -5.24 -4.52 -13.93
N ALA A 19 -6.06 -5.57 -13.92
CA ALA A 19 -6.82 -5.97 -15.09
C ALA A 19 -7.91 -4.95 -15.45
N LEU A 20 -8.75 -4.58 -14.48
CA LEU A 20 -9.87 -3.66 -14.68
C LEU A 20 -9.39 -2.23 -14.93
N MET A 21 -8.41 -1.74 -14.17
CA MET A 21 -7.91 -0.37 -14.32
C MET A 21 -6.88 -0.27 -15.44
N GLY A 22 -6.04 -1.28 -15.63
CA GLY A 22 -4.95 -1.26 -16.60
C GLY A 22 -5.34 -1.66 -18.01
N PHE A 23 -6.14 -2.71 -18.19
CA PHE A 23 -6.55 -3.14 -19.54
C PHE A 23 -7.82 -2.46 -20.03
N ILE A 24 -8.71 -2.03 -19.13
CA ILE A 24 -9.99 -1.43 -19.53
C ILE A 24 -9.97 0.08 -19.27
N GLY A 25 -9.72 0.48 -18.03
CA GLY A 25 -9.80 1.89 -17.63
C GLY A 25 -8.75 2.79 -18.29
N TYR A 26 -7.48 2.35 -18.37
CA TYR A 26 -6.39 3.15 -18.93
C TYR A 26 -6.53 3.39 -20.45
N PRO A 27 -6.83 2.39 -21.30
CA PRO A 27 -7.07 2.62 -22.73
C PRO A 27 -8.28 3.51 -23.00
N LEU A 28 -9.38 3.35 -22.25
CA LEU A 28 -10.57 4.20 -22.35
C LEU A 28 -10.26 5.65 -21.95
N ALA A 29 -9.50 5.84 -20.88
CA ALA A 29 -9.07 7.14 -20.39
C ALA A 29 -8.17 7.88 -21.38
N ARG A 30 -7.29 7.14 -22.08
CA ARG A 30 -6.36 7.72 -23.06
C ARG A 30 -7.05 8.20 -24.33
N ARG A 31 -8.21 7.62 -24.67
CA ARG A 31 -9.00 7.94 -25.88
C ARG A 31 -9.93 9.15 -25.73
N ARG A 32 -10.10 9.70 -24.51
CA ARG A 32 -11.02 10.82 -24.25
C ARG A 32 -10.24 12.09 -23.86
N PRO A 33 -10.61 13.27 -24.39
CA PRO A 33 -10.09 14.55 -23.87
C PRO A 33 -10.30 14.64 -22.36
N GLY A 34 -9.23 14.88 -21.59
CA GLY A 34 -9.28 14.92 -20.12
C GLY A 34 -9.46 13.56 -19.43
N GLY A 35 -9.61 12.46 -20.17
CA GLY A 35 -9.89 11.13 -19.62
C GLY A 35 -8.78 10.61 -18.69
N MET A 36 -7.52 10.91 -18.96
CA MET A 36 -6.40 10.56 -18.08
C MET A 36 -6.45 11.26 -16.72
N ALA A 37 -6.95 12.51 -16.66
CA ALA A 37 -7.13 13.24 -15.40
C ALA A 37 -8.34 12.72 -14.61
N ALA A 38 -9.40 12.27 -15.30
CA ALA A 38 -10.54 11.61 -14.67
C ALA A 38 -10.15 10.21 -14.14
N PHE A 39 -9.39 9.44 -14.91
CA PHE A 39 -8.92 8.10 -14.57
C PHE A 39 -7.99 8.08 -13.36
N ARG A 40 -7.09 9.06 -13.24
CA ARG A 40 -6.24 9.19 -12.04
C ARG A 40 -7.07 9.46 -10.78
N ARG A 41 -8.11 10.29 -10.88
CA ARG A 41 -9.03 10.60 -9.78
C ARG A 41 -9.94 9.42 -9.43
N SER A 42 -10.50 8.74 -10.43
CA SER A 42 -11.41 7.61 -10.22
C SER A 42 -10.66 6.36 -9.75
N GLY A 43 -9.41 6.16 -10.20
CA GLY A 43 -8.62 5.00 -9.83
C GLY A 43 -8.26 4.91 -8.35
N PHE A 44 -8.00 6.04 -7.72
CA PHE A 44 -7.80 6.09 -6.27
C PHE A 44 -9.07 5.68 -5.51
N MET A 45 -10.24 6.19 -5.91
CA MET A 45 -11.52 5.84 -5.28
C MET A 45 -11.92 4.39 -5.52
N TRP A 46 -11.69 3.86 -6.73
CA TRP A 46 -11.90 2.45 -7.02
C TRP A 46 -11.01 1.55 -6.15
N TRP A 47 -9.76 1.95 -5.94
CA TRP A 47 -8.86 1.21 -5.04
C TRP A 47 -9.39 1.16 -3.62
N LEU A 48 -9.81 2.31 -3.07
CA LEU A 48 -10.40 2.38 -1.74
C LEU A 48 -11.64 1.49 -1.62
N ILE A 49 -12.52 1.49 -2.62
CA ILE A 49 -13.71 0.63 -2.65
C ILE A 49 -13.32 -0.85 -2.66
N VAL A 50 -12.36 -1.24 -3.51
CA VAL A 50 -11.86 -2.63 -3.57
C VAL A 50 -11.28 -3.06 -2.22
N LEU A 51 -10.45 -2.22 -1.61
CA LEU A 51 -9.89 -2.50 -0.29
C LEU A 51 -10.97 -2.68 0.78
N LEU A 52 -12.00 -1.82 0.80
CA LEU A 52 -13.12 -1.94 1.73
C LEU A 52 -13.92 -3.23 1.51
N LEU A 53 -14.21 -3.58 0.26
CA LEU A 53 -14.95 -4.80 -0.07
C LEU A 53 -14.17 -6.06 0.31
N VAL A 54 -12.87 -6.12 -0.01
CA VAL A 54 -12.01 -7.24 0.36
C VAL A 54 -11.83 -7.30 1.88
N SER A 55 -11.76 -6.16 2.57
CA SER A 55 -11.71 -6.11 4.02
C SER A 55 -12.99 -6.67 4.65
N ALA A 56 -14.16 -6.22 4.19
CA ALA A 56 -15.46 -6.71 4.66
C ALA A 56 -15.62 -8.22 4.41
N LEU A 57 -15.21 -8.69 3.22
CA LEU A 57 -15.22 -10.11 2.88
C LEU A 57 -14.25 -10.92 3.76
N GLY A 58 -13.04 -10.40 3.99
CA GLY A 58 -12.06 -10.99 4.90
C GLY A 58 -12.60 -11.14 6.31
N LEU A 59 -13.20 -10.08 6.86
CA LEU A 59 -13.85 -10.09 8.18
C LEU A 59 -14.99 -11.12 8.27
N ALA A 60 -15.75 -11.30 7.18
CA ALA A 60 -16.89 -12.23 7.18
C ALA A 60 -16.49 -13.71 7.05
N THR A 61 -15.31 -14.01 6.53
CA THR A 61 -14.96 -15.38 6.08
C THR A 61 -13.74 -15.98 6.75
N VAL A 62 -12.85 -15.14 7.27
CA VAL A 62 -11.68 -15.56 8.00
C VAL A 62 -11.87 -15.02 9.42
N PRO A 63 -12.27 -15.86 10.40
CA PRO A 63 -12.09 -15.51 11.80
C PRO A 63 -10.61 -15.30 12.10
N ASN A 64 -10.09 -15.04 13.27
CA ASN A 64 -8.63 -14.84 13.47
C ASN A 64 -7.97 -13.61 12.77
N VAL A 65 -8.40 -13.12 11.58
CA VAL A 65 -7.86 -11.89 10.94
C VAL A 65 -8.12 -10.64 11.76
N TYR A 66 -9.11 -10.70 12.66
CA TYR A 66 -9.39 -9.64 13.64
C TYR A 66 -8.31 -9.55 14.70
N SER A 67 -7.57 -10.63 14.95
CA SER A 67 -6.55 -10.59 15.98
C SER A 67 -5.40 -9.69 15.53
N TRP A 68 -5.03 -8.75 16.39
CA TRP A 68 -4.08 -7.69 16.07
C TRP A 68 -2.70 -8.24 15.71
N PHE A 69 -2.40 -9.43 16.26
CA PHE A 69 -1.14 -10.13 16.08
C PHE A 69 -1.15 -11.11 14.91
N TYR A 70 -2.27 -11.35 14.23
CA TYR A 70 -2.27 -12.14 13.00
C TYR A 70 -1.45 -11.45 11.90
N PRO A 71 -0.68 -12.15 11.04
CA PRO A 71 -0.45 -13.58 10.98
C PRO A 71 0.80 -14.02 11.78
N SER A 72 1.29 -13.22 12.73
CA SER A 72 2.42 -13.63 13.58
C SER A 72 2.01 -14.81 14.47
N GLN A 73 2.89 -15.82 14.54
CA GLN A 73 2.76 -16.97 15.44
C GLN A 73 3.24 -16.65 16.86
N HIS A 74 3.84 -15.48 17.07
CA HIS A 74 4.29 -15.04 18.38
C HIS A 74 3.11 -14.50 19.19
N GLY A 75 3.13 -14.76 20.49
CA GLY A 75 2.14 -14.21 21.43
C GLY A 75 2.11 -12.67 21.43
N PRO A 76 1.05 -12.06 21.98
CA PRO A 76 0.84 -10.62 21.99
C PRO A 76 1.84 -9.91 22.91
N VAL A 77 3.03 -9.62 22.40
CA VAL A 77 4.10 -8.96 23.15
C VAL A 77 4.31 -7.55 22.60
N LEU A 78 4.07 -6.53 23.43
CA LEU A 78 4.24 -5.12 23.06
C LEU A 78 5.63 -4.82 22.49
N GLY A 79 6.68 -5.45 23.04
CA GLY A 79 8.05 -5.31 22.53
C GLY A 79 8.20 -5.76 21.07
N ARG A 80 7.47 -6.80 20.64
CA ARG A 80 7.48 -7.27 19.25
C ARG A 80 6.69 -6.35 18.32
N LEU A 81 5.55 -5.84 18.80
CA LEU A 81 4.78 -4.82 18.09
C LEU A 81 5.64 -3.58 17.83
N ALA A 82 6.29 -3.06 18.88
CA ALA A 82 7.16 -1.88 18.80
C ALA A 82 8.38 -2.11 17.91
N LEU A 83 9.04 -3.27 18.04
CA LEU A 83 10.17 -3.65 17.18
C LEU A 83 9.75 -3.77 15.72
N GLY A 84 8.69 -4.52 15.44
CA GLY A 84 8.17 -4.73 14.08
C GLY A 84 7.76 -3.42 13.43
N ALA A 85 6.99 -2.58 14.14
CA ALA A 85 6.55 -1.29 13.63
C ALA A 85 7.70 -0.29 13.46
N GLY A 86 8.54 -0.14 14.49
CA GLY A 86 9.64 0.82 14.50
C GLY A 86 10.71 0.50 13.46
N ALA A 87 11.18 -0.76 13.41
CA ALA A 87 12.18 -1.16 12.43
C ALA A 87 11.63 -1.11 11.00
N ALA A 88 10.41 -1.59 10.76
CA ALA A 88 9.80 -1.51 9.44
C ALA A 88 9.64 -0.06 8.98
N PHE A 89 9.17 0.84 9.86
CA PHE A 89 9.04 2.26 9.56
C PHE A 89 10.39 2.88 9.16
N VAL A 90 11.43 2.71 9.98
CA VAL A 90 12.76 3.29 9.74
C VAL A 90 13.34 2.77 8.43
N VAL A 91 13.31 1.46 8.20
CA VAL A 91 13.88 0.87 6.98
C VAL A 91 13.08 1.30 5.74
N CYS A 92 11.75 1.29 5.78
CA CYS A 92 10.92 1.78 4.68
C CYS A 92 11.18 3.26 4.37
N LEU A 93 11.30 4.11 5.40
CA LEU A 93 11.59 5.52 5.23
C LEU A 93 12.96 5.72 4.57
N LEU A 94 13.98 4.99 5.00
CA LEU A 94 15.31 5.03 4.40
C LEU A 94 15.29 4.56 2.94
N VAL A 95 14.55 3.49 2.63
CA VAL A 95 14.39 2.99 1.25
C VAL A 95 13.73 4.02 0.36
N GLU A 96 12.62 4.63 0.80
CA GLU A 96 11.90 5.64 0.02
C GLU A 96 12.75 6.92 -0.18
N LEU A 97 13.45 7.39 0.86
CA LEU A 97 14.34 8.54 0.75
C LEU A 97 15.58 8.26 -0.12
N ALA A 98 16.16 7.07 -0.02
CA ALA A 98 17.28 6.66 -0.87
C ALA A 98 16.84 6.50 -2.32
N ALA A 99 15.70 5.87 -2.57
CA ALA A 99 15.11 5.77 -3.90
C ALA A 99 14.80 7.15 -4.48
N GLU A 100 14.25 8.05 -3.66
CA GLU A 100 14.03 9.44 -4.07
C GLU A 100 15.33 10.11 -4.48
N ARG A 101 16.40 9.96 -3.68
CA ARG A 101 17.72 10.53 -3.97
C ARG A 101 18.36 9.95 -5.23
N ILE A 102 18.26 8.63 -5.44
CA ILE A 102 18.86 7.93 -6.58
C ILE A 102 18.11 8.25 -7.87
N PHE A 103 16.77 8.23 -7.84
CA PHE A 103 15.95 8.39 -9.05
C PHE A 103 15.58 9.84 -9.38
N PHE A 104 15.58 10.73 -8.38
CA PHE A 104 15.20 12.13 -8.52
C PHE A 104 16.26 13.11 -8.02
N GLY A 105 17.50 12.65 -7.77
CA GLY A 105 18.66 13.51 -7.49
C GLY A 105 18.80 14.63 -8.53
N ALA A 106 19.35 15.79 -8.11
CA ALA A 106 19.63 17.05 -8.84
C ALA A 106 18.73 17.46 -10.04
N ARG A 107 17.54 16.90 -10.22
CA ARG A 107 16.57 17.33 -11.23
C ARG A 107 16.00 18.68 -10.82
N ASP A 108 15.79 19.53 -11.82
CA ASP A 108 15.17 20.85 -11.67
C ASP A 108 13.87 20.74 -10.86
N SER A 109 13.69 21.71 -9.95
CA SER A 109 12.52 21.86 -9.10
C SER A 109 11.19 21.67 -9.85
N GLU A 110 11.16 22.07 -11.11
CA GLU A 110 10.03 21.93 -12.04
C GLU A 110 9.60 20.48 -12.27
N GLN A 111 10.54 19.55 -12.49
CA GLN A 111 10.21 18.13 -12.71
C GLN A 111 9.67 17.48 -11.43
N ARG A 112 10.14 17.94 -10.27
CA ARG A 112 9.62 17.50 -8.95
C ARG A 112 8.22 18.05 -8.70
N MET A 113 7.97 19.31 -9.02
CA MET A 113 6.64 19.92 -8.93
C MET A 113 5.65 19.23 -9.86
N ALA A 114 6.04 18.92 -11.11
CA ALA A 114 5.20 18.18 -12.05
C ALA A 114 4.89 16.75 -11.56
N ALA A 115 5.85 16.08 -10.92
CA ALA A 115 5.62 14.78 -10.29
C ALA A 115 4.66 14.87 -9.10
N ASN A 116 4.84 15.85 -8.21
CA ASN A 116 3.94 16.08 -7.07
C ASN A 116 2.52 16.42 -7.52
N ALA A 117 2.37 17.29 -8.52
CA ALA A 117 1.08 17.62 -9.11
C ALA A 117 0.38 16.40 -9.73
N LYS A 118 1.15 15.44 -10.27
CA LYS A 118 0.61 14.15 -10.75
C LYS A 118 0.07 13.28 -9.61
N TYR A 119 0.71 13.28 -8.45
CA TYR A 119 0.25 12.53 -7.26
C TYR A 119 -0.94 13.23 -6.58
N GLU A 120 -0.85 14.53 -6.30
CA GLU A 120 -1.95 15.32 -5.72
C GLU A 120 -3.19 15.33 -6.62
N GLY A 121 -2.99 15.34 -7.94
CA GLY A 121 -4.05 15.23 -8.93
C GLY A 121 -4.81 13.89 -8.88
N ALA A 122 -4.23 12.83 -8.30
CA ALA A 122 -4.88 11.53 -8.13
C ALA A 122 -5.81 11.49 -6.91
N LEU A 123 -5.60 12.36 -5.91
CA LEU A 123 -6.48 12.43 -4.74
C LEU A 123 -7.83 13.09 -5.09
N PRO A 124 -8.93 12.66 -4.43
CA PRO A 124 -10.22 13.31 -4.57
C PRO A 124 -10.13 14.75 -4.03
N LEU A 125 -10.92 15.67 -4.62
CA LEU A 125 -10.80 17.12 -4.38
C LEU A 125 -10.84 17.50 -2.90
N TRP A 126 -11.69 16.84 -2.11
CA TRP A 126 -11.86 17.09 -0.68
C TRP A 126 -10.66 16.64 0.18
N ALA A 127 -9.76 15.82 -0.36
CA ALA A 127 -8.60 15.27 0.35
C ALA A 127 -7.25 15.83 -0.13
N ARG A 128 -7.26 16.88 -0.96
CA ARG A 128 -6.03 17.44 -1.55
C ARG A 128 -5.24 18.35 -0.63
N SER A 129 -5.79 18.73 0.52
CA SER A 129 -5.14 19.70 1.41
C SER A 129 -5.35 19.39 2.89
N GLY A 130 -4.37 19.84 3.69
CA GLY A 130 -4.45 19.84 5.14
C GLY A 130 -4.62 18.46 5.76
N GLY A 131 -5.39 18.40 6.86
CA GLY A 131 -5.58 17.16 7.64
C GLY A 131 -6.30 16.04 6.89
N ALA A 132 -7.17 16.37 5.93
CA ALA A 132 -7.93 15.38 5.15
C ALA A 132 -7.01 14.49 4.30
N GLN A 133 -5.92 15.05 3.77
CA GLN A 133 -4.91 14.29 3.04
C GLN A 133 -4.24 13.23 3.94
N TYR A 134 -3.79 13.63 5.14
CA TYR A 134 -3.16 12.73 6.09
C TYR A 134 -4.13 11.63 6.54
N ALA A 135 -5.38 11.99 6.87
CA ALA A 135 -6.38 11.03 7.31
C ALA A 135 -6.70 9.99 6.24
N LEU A 136 -6.88 10.42 4.98
CA LEU A 136 -7.16 9.51 3.87
C LEU A 136 -5.98 8.57 3.57
N LEU A 137 -4.74 9.08 3.58
CA LEU A 137 -3.55 8.25 3.37
C LEU A 137 -3.31 7.27 4.52
N ALA A 138 -3.65 7.65 5.75
CA ALA A 138 -3.61 6.75 6.89
C ALA A 138 -4.68 5.65 6.77
N LEU A 139 -5.91 6.01 6.38
CA LEU A 139 -6.98 5.04 6.15
C LEU A 139 -6.58 4.02 5.07
N VAL A 140 -6.06 4.48 3.93
CA VAL A 140 -5.61 3.59 2.86
C VAL A 140 -4.48 2.68 3.34
N ALA A 141 -3.49 3.19 4.07
CA ALA A 141 -2.42 2.36 4.63
C ALA A 141 -2.97 1.25 5.54
N VAL A 142 -3.89 1.58 6.45
CA VAL A 142 -4.52 0.58 7.33
C VAL A 142 -5.26 -0.49 6.53
N LEU A 143 -6.04 -0.09 5.53
CA LEU A 143 -6.79 -1.02 4.69
C LEU A 143 -5.88 -1.89 3.83
N GLU A 144 -4.81 -1.34 3.26
CA GLU A 144 -3.81 -2.12 2.53
C GLU A 144 -3.13 -3.15 3.43
N GLU A 145 -2.72 -2.77 4.64
CA GLU A 145 -2.11 -3.70 5.57
C GLU A 145 -3.09 -4.76 6.07
N PHE A 146 -4.35 -4.40 6.29
CA PHE A 146 -5.39 -5.39 6.61
C PHE A 146 -5.56 -6.39 5.45
N VAL A 147 -5.74 -5.92 4.21
CA VAL A 147 -5.95 -6.80 3.04
C VAL A 147 -4.72 -7.66 2.75
N PHE A 148 -3.52 -7.07 2.70
CA PHE A 148 -2.32 -7.80 2.28
C PHE A 148 -1.64 -8.57 3.41
N ARG A 149 -1.53 -7.98 4.61
CA ARG A 149 -0.76 -8.59 5.70
C ARG A 149 -1.64 -9.40 6.63
N SER A 150 -2.88 -8.99 6.87
CA SER A 150 -3.82 -9.85 7.60
C SER A 150 -4.40 -10.90 6.66
N VAL A 151 -5.28 -10.51 5.73
CA VAL A 151 -6.09 -11.46 4.95
C VAL A 151 -5.26 -12.29 3.98
N ALA A 152 -4.52 -11.67 3.05
CA ALA A 152 -3.79 -12.41 2.01
C ALA A 152 -2.64 -13.25 2.59
N LEU A 153 -1.73 -12.64 3.33
CA LEU A 153 -0.59 -13.34 3.93
C LEU A 153 -1.05 -14.44 4.90
N GLY A 154 -2.04 -14.15 5.74
CA GLY A 154 -2.57 -15.12 6.67
C GLY A 154 -3.25 -16.31 5.99
N ALA A 155 -4.08 -16.07 4.98
CA ALA A 155 -4.69 -17.15 4.23
C ALA A 155 -3.63 -18.02 3.53
N LEU A 156 -2.61 -17.41 2.92
CA LEU A 156 -1.53 -18.17 2.28
C LEU A 156 -0.74 -19.03 3.30
N LEU A 157 -0.53 -18.53 4.51
CA LEU A 157 0.21 -19.25 5.55
C LEU A 157 -0.60 -20.33 6.25
N TYR A 158 -1.88 -20.08 6.54
CA TYR A 158 -2.66 -20.91 7.46
C TYR A 158 -3.78 -21.70 6.79
N GLU A 159 -4.32 -21.20 5.68
CA GLU A 159 -5.42 -21.87 4.95
C GLU A 159 -4.91 -22.66 3.74
N TRP A 160 -3.80 -22.19 3.16
CA TRP A 160 -3.10 -22.83 2.04
C TRP A 160 -1.83 -23.55 2.47
N ASP A 161 -1.43 -23.40 3.74
CA ASP A 161 -0.24 -24.01 4.33
C ASP A 161 1.05 -23.80 3.51
N LEU A 162 1.19 -22.62 2.88
CA LEU A 162 2.37 -22.33 2.08
C LEU A 162 3.57 -22.04 2.98
N PRO A 163 4.79 -22.46 2.57
CA PRO A 163 6.01 -22.08 3.25
C PRO A 163 6.14 -20.56 3.40
N LYS A 164 6.59 -20.12 4.59
CA LYS A 164 6.67 -18.69 4.96
C LYS A 164 7.32 -17.81 3.89
N GLY A 165 8.43 -18.27 3.31
CA GLY A 165 9.14 -17.54 2.25
C GLY A 165 8.31 -17.36 0.97
N ILE A 166 7.55 -18.39 0.57
CA ILE A 166 6.70 -18.35 -0.63
C ILE A 166 5.52 -17.40 -0.41
N ALA A 167 4.81 -17.54 0.73
CA ALA A 167 3.70 -16.64 1.07
C ALA A 167 4.15 -15.18 1.14
N ALA A 168 5.30 -14.91 1.79
CA ALA A 168 5.89 -13.58 1.86
C ALA A 168 6.23 -13.01 0.47
N GLY A 169 6.86 -13.82 -0.38
CA GLY A 169 7.21 -13.44 -1.75
C GLY A 169 5.97 -13.09 -2.59
N ILE A 170 4.93 -13.91 -2.55
CA ILE A 170 3.66 -13.66 -3.26
C ILE A 170 3.05 -12.33 -2.82
N VAL A 171 2.93 -12.09 -1.51
CA VAL A 171 2.31 -10.86 -0.99
C VAL A 171 3.15 -9.64 -1.35
N ALA A 172 4.48 -9.71 -1.25
CA ALA A 172 5.36 -8.62 -1.67
C ALA A 172 5.21 -8.32 -3.17
N ILE A 173 5.16 -9.35 -4.01
CA ILE A 173 4.93 -9.25 -5.46
C ILE A 173 3.61 -8.54 -5.75
N VAL A 174 2.52 -9.06 -5.22
CA VAL A 174 1.17 -8.52 -5.40
C VAL A 174 1.10 -7.06 -4.94
N PHE A 175 1.68 -6.73 -3.78
CA PHE A 175 1.72 -5.36 -3.27
C PHE A 175 2.56 -4.43 -4.16
N GLY A 176 3.70 -4.87 -4.67
CA GLY A 176 4.49 -4.08 -5.62
C GLY A 176 3.74 -3.82 -6.93
N PHE A 177 3.08 -4.85 -7.46
CA PHE A 177 2.32 -4.76 -8.70
C PHE A 177 1.05 -3.93 -8.57
N SER A 178 0.42 -3.81 -7.39
CA SER A 178 -0.72 -2.90 -7.22
C SER A 178 -0.35 -1.44 -7.53
N HIS A 179 0.93 -1.09 -7.48
CA HIS A 179 1.47 0.25 -7.78
C HIS A 179 1.94 0.44 -9.23
N TRP A 180 1.59 -0.49 -10.13
CA TRP A 180 2.03 -0.49 -11.54
C TRP A 180 1.77 0.82 -12.29
N TYR A 181 0.69 1.52 -11.94
CA TYR A 181 0.26 2.76 -12.59
C TYR A 181 1.26 3.92 -12.39
N TYR A 182 2.18 3.80 -11.45
CA TYR A 182 3.29 4.72 -11.24
C TYR A 182 4.57 4.33 -12.00
N GLY A 183 4.56 3.19 -12.70
CA GLY A 183 5.67 2.69 -13.53
C GLY A 183 6.58 1.69 -12.80
N PHE A 184 7.40 0.99 -13.58
CA PHE A 184 8.23 -0.13 -13.11
C PHE A 184 9.17 0.20 -11.95
N ARG A 185 9.70 1.44 -11.91
CA ARG A 185 10.55 1.90 -10.80
C ARG A 185 9.79 1.89 -9.46
N GLN A 186 8.54 2.33 -9.48
CA GLN A 186 7.68 2.34 -8.30
C GLN A 186 7.27 0.92 -7.90
N ILE A 187 7.02 0.02 -8.87
CA ILE A 187 6.85 -1.41 -8.57
C ILE A 187 8.06 -1.94 -7.80
N THR A 188 9.28 -1.67 -8.27
CA THR A 188 10.51 -2.15 -7.63
C THR A 188 10.67 -1.64 -6.19
N ILE A 189 10.42 -0.35 -5.96
CA ILE A 189 10.47 0.24 -4.62
C ILE A 189 9.41 -0.40 -3.72
N LYS A 190 8.18 -0.54 -4.23
CA LYS A 190 7.06 -1.11 -3.48
C LYS A 190 7.20 -2.61 -3.24
N LEU A 191 7.95 -3.35 -4.06
CA LEU A 191 8.35 -4.73 -3.75
C LEU A 191 9.23 -4.79 -2.50
N ILE A 192 10.22 -3.90 -2.39
CA ILE A 192 11.13 -3.82 -1.23
C ILE A 192 10.35 -3.39 0.01
N VAL A 193 9.61 -2.28 -0.07
CA VAL A 193 8.73 -1.81 1.02
C VAL A 193 7.74 -2.90 1.42
N GLY A 194 7.17 -3.58 0.43
CA GLY A 194 6.21 -4.64 0.65
C GLY A 194 6.79 -5.82 1.43
N SER A 195 8.03 -6.19 1.14
CA SER A 195 8.79 -7.23 1.84
C SER A 195 9.09 -6.84 3.29
N ILE A 196 9.48 -5.58 3.52
CA ILE A 196 9.75 -5.05 4.87
C ILE A 196 8.48 -5.04 5.73
N LEU A 197 7.35 -4.64 5.14
CA LEU A 197 6.04 -4.64 5.80
C LEU A 197 5.55 -6.07 6.10
N VAL A 198 5.78 -7.04 5.21
CA VAL A 198 5.55 -8.46 5.50
C VAL A 198 6.40 -8.92 6.69
N TRP A 199 7.68 -8.56 6.75
CA TRP A 199 8.54 -8.87 7.90
C TRP A 199 7.99 -8.24 9.20
N GLY A 200 7.52 -7.00 9.15
CA GLY A 200 6.85 -6.32 10.28
C GLY A 200 5.62 -7.10 10.74
N ALA A 201 4.79 -7.56 9.80
CA ALA A 201 3.60 -8.35 10.08
C ALA A 201 3.90 -9.72 10.70
N LEU A 202 4.94 -10.41 10.22
CA LEU A 202 5.38 -11.68 10.78
C LEU A 202 6.04 -11.53 12.17
N THR A 203 6.56 -10.34 12.48
CA THR A 203 7.21 -10.04 13.75
C THR A 203 6.23 -9.63 14.85
N GLY A 204 5.32 -8.70 14.55
CA GLY A 204 4.44 -8.06 15.52
C GLY A 204 2.96 -8.05 15.14
N GLY A 205 2.56 -8.76 14.09
CA GLY A 205 1.21 -8.76 13.53
C GLY A 205 0.96 -7.67 12.50
N TRP A 206 -0.14 -7.78 11.76
CA TRP A 206 -0.53 -6.85 10.71
C TRP A 206 -0.66 -5.41 11.24
N VAL A 207 -1.02 -5.23 12.51
CA VAL A 207 -1.08 -3.92 13.18
C VAL A 207 0.30 -3.26 13.26
N ALA A 208 1.37 -4.04 13.48
CA ALA A 208 2.74 -3.50 13.44
C ALA A 208 3.05 -2.91 12.06
N SER A 209 2.67 -3.63 11.01
CA SER A 209 2.81 -3.19 9.62
C SER A 209 1.95 -1.95 9.33
N ALA A 210 0.70 -1.93 9.79
CA ALA A 210 -0.22 -0.79 9.64
C ALA A 210 0.33 0.48 10.29
N ILE A 211 0.85 0.39 11.52
CA ILE A 211 1.47 1.53 12.21
C ILE A 211 2.68 2.03 11.41
N ALA A 212 3.55 1.12 10.96
CA ALA A 212 4.72 1.48 10.16
C ALA A 212 4.34 2.17 8.85
N HIS A 213 3.33 1.64 8.14
CA HIS A 213 2.87 2.16 6.86
C HIS A 213 2.17 3.53 7.02
N VAL A 214 1.34 3.70 8.04
CA VAL A 214 0.74 5.01 8.37
C VAL A 214 1.83 6.03 8.68
N ALA A 215 2.80 5.69 9.54
CA ALA A 215 3.90 6.57 9.89
C ALA A 215 4.75 6.96 8.67
N LEU A 216 4.98 6.01 7.75
CA LEU A 216 5.66 6.25 6.48
C LEU A 216 4.90 7.27 5.62
N ASN A 217 3.60 7.05 5.37
CA ASN A 217 2.78 7.92 4.55
C ASN A 217 2.69 9.33 5.12
N VAL A 218 2.48 9.47 6.44
CA VAL A 218 2.45 10.76 7.13
C VAL A 218 3.80 11.47 7.02
N SER A 219 4.91 10.77 7.25
CA SER A 219 6.26 11.36 7.21
C SER A 219 6.63 11.84 5.82
N LEU A 220 6.40 11.02 4.78
CA LEU A 220 6.68 11.39 3.39
C LEU A 220 5.80 12.56 2.93
N THR A 221 4.53 12.59 3.33
CA THR A 221 3.61 13.71 3.05
C THR A 221 4.11 14.99 3.70
N ALA A 222 4.49 14.94 4.97
CA ALA A 222 5.03 16.10 5.70
C ALA A 222 6.34 16.62 5.07
N ILE A 223 7.24 15.71 4.66
CA ILE A 223 8.49 16.07 3.96
C ILE A 223 8.18 16.76 2.63
N SER A 224 7.25 16.21 1.85
CA SER A 224 6.83 16.77 0.56
C SER A 224 6.25 18.18 0.71
N VAL A 225 5.31 18.37 1.64
CA VAL A 225 4.68 19.68 1.92
C VAL A 225 5.73 20.71 2.37
N ARG A 226 6.67 20.33 3.24
CA ARG A 226 7.75 21.22 3.69
C ARG A 226 8.68 21.63 2.54
N ARG A 227 8.96 20.72 1.61
CA ARG A 227 9.80 21.02 0.44
C ARG A 227 9.09 21.95 -0.55
N ALA A 228 7.80 21.75 -0.80
CA ALA A 228 7.02 22.63 -1.68
C ALA A 228 7.02 24.09 -1.18
N ARG A 229 6.89 24.29 0.14
CA ARG A 229 6.94 25.63 0.77
C ARG A 229 8.30 26.33 0.68
N LYS A 230 9.40 25.63 0.40
CA LYS A 230 10.73 26.25 0.25
C LYS A 230 11.00 26.75 -1.17
N VAL A 231 10.19 26.34 -2.14
CA VAL A 231 10.36 26.65 -3.56
C VAL A 231 9.38 27.73 -4.03
N ALA A 232 8.26 27.91 -3.31
CA ALA A 232 7.31 29.01 -3.49
C ALA A 232 7.75 30.25 -2.72
#